data_AF-A0A2X3J9A8-F1
#
_entry.id   AF-A0A2X3J9A8-F1
#
_cell.length_a   1.000
_cell.length_b   1.000
_cell.length_c   1.000
_cell.angle_alpha   90.00
_cell.angle_beta   90.00
_cell.angle_gamma   90.00
#
_symmetry.space_group_name_H-M   'P 1'
#
loop_
_entity.id
_entity.type
_entity.pdbx_description
1 polymer ?
#
loop_
_entity_poly.entity_id
_entity_poly.type
_entity_poly.pdbx_seq_one_letter_code
_entity_poly.pdbx_strand_id
1 'polypeptide(L)'
;MSKTFDNGVICASEQSVIVVDSAYNAVRERFATHGGYLLQGKELKAVQDIILKNGALNAAIVGQPATKIAELAGFTVPADTKILIGEVSVVDETEPFAHEKLSPTLAMYRAKNFEDAVIKAEKLVEMGGIGHTSCLYTDQDKPA
;
A
#
# COMPACT_ATOMS: atom_id res chain seq x y z
N MET A 1 7.25 9.05 8.86
CA MET A 1 6.81 9.71 7.62
C MET A 1 7.75 9.28 6.49
N SER A 2 7.59 8.05 5.99
CA SER A 2 8.44 7.47 4.94
C SER A 2 7.70 7.51 3.60
N LYS A 3 6.60 6.76 3.45
CA LYS A 3 5.84 6.67 2.20
C LYS A 3 5.39 7.99 1.55
N THR A 4 5.09 9.01 2.35
CA THR A 4 4.65 10.32 1.82
C THR A 4 5.81 11.27 1.54
N PHE A 5 7.05 10.90 1.86
CA PHE A 5 8.22 11.70 1.56
C PHE A 5 8.46 11.72 0.05
N ASP A 6 8.58 12.92 -0.51
CA ASP A 6 8.73 13.16 -1.96
C ASP A 6 7.71 12.34 -2.80
N ASN A 7 6.47 12.25 -2.31
CA ASN A 7 5.38 11.46 -2.91
C ASN A 7 5.76 10.00 -3.20
N GLY A 8 6.62 9.37 -2.38
CA GLY A 8 6.88 7.94 -2.43
C GLY A 8 7.74 7.47 -3.60
N VAL A 9 8.53 8.37 -4.22
CA VAL A 9 9.45 8.03 -5.32
C VAL A 9 10.72 7.33 -4.86
N ILE A 10 11.03 7.40 -3.57
CA ILE A 10 12.17 6.67 -3.00
C ILE A 10 11.85 5.17 -3.02
N CYS A 11 12.71 4.37 -3.64
CA CYS A 11 12.53 2.93 -3.80
C CYS A 11 12.39 2.18 -2.46
N ALA A 12 13.05 2.65 -1.40
CA ALA A 12 12.94 2.09 -0.05
C ALA A 12 11.61 2.44 0.67
N SER A 13 10.74 3.25 0.05
CA SER A 13 9.45 3.60 0.63
C SER A 13 8.49 2.39 0.65
N GLU A 14 7.65 2.32 1.69
CA GLU A 14 6.78 1.18 1.90
C GLU A 14 5.81 0.98 0.73
N GLN A 15 5.75 -0.23 0.15
CA GLN A 15 4.80 -0.57 -0.91
C GLN A 15 3.53 -1.21 -0.37
N SER A 16 3.65 -1.94 0.74
CA SER A 16 2.61 -2.74 1.35
C SER A 16 2.76 -2.70 2.87
N VAL A 17 1.63 -2.77 3.57
CA VAL A 17 1.57 -3.04 5.01
C VAL A 17 0.82 -4.34 5.23
N ILE A 18 1.40 -5.25 5.99
CA ILE A 18 0.78 -6.52 6.37
C ILE A 18 0.52 -6.46 7.87
N VAL A 19 -0.74 -6.56 8.27
CA VAL A 19 -1.14 -6.40 9.66
C VAL A 19 -1.77 -7.69 10.17
N VAL A 20 -1.25 -8.19 11.30
CA VAL A 20 -1.82 -9.35 11.98
C VAL A 20 -3.24 -9.04 12.47
N ASP A 21 -4.10 -10.06 12.48
CA ASP A 21 -5.54 -9.93 12.71
C ASP A 21 -5.86 -9.20 14.03
N SER A 22 -5.10 -9.51 15.08
CA SER A 22 -5.22 -8.90 16.42
C SER A 22 -5.02 -7.38 16.43
N ALA A 23 -4.28 -6.82 15.46
CA ALA A 23 -4.00 -5.39 15.35
C ALA A 23 -4.70 -4.72 14.16
N TYR A 24 -5.31 -5.49 13.24
CA TYR A 24 -5.75 -4.99 11.95
C TYR A 24 -6.71 -3.80 12.06
N ASN A 25 -7.75 -3.93 12.86
CA ASN A 25 -8.78 -2.89 12.98
C ASN A 25 -8.22 -1.59 13.58
N ALA A 26 -7.36 -1.71 14.59
CA ALA A 26 -6.70 -0.55 15.21
C ALA A 26 -5.78 0.16 14.22
N VAL A 27 -4.99 -0.59 13.44
CA VAL A 27 -4.10 0.00 12.42
C VAL A 27 -4.92 0.64 11.29
N ARG A 28 -5.98 -0.02 10.84
CA ARG A 28 -6.90 0.49 9.82
C ARG A 28 -7.53 1.82 10.24
N GLU A 29 -8.02 1.90 11.47
CA GLU A 29 -8.57 3.13 12.05
C GLU A 29 -7.53 4.24 12.16
N ARG A 30 -6.30 3.90 12.60
CA ARG A 30 -5.19 4.85 12.65
C ARG A 30 -4.87 5.43 11.27
N PHE A 31 -4.84 4.61 10.22
CA PHE A 31 -4.68 5.12 8.86
C PHE A 31 -5.80 6.08 8.47
N ALA A 32 -7.06 5.67 8.66
CA ALA A 32 -8.23 6.48 8.31
C ALA A 32 -8.25 7.85 9.01
N THR A 33 -7.74 7.92 10.24
CA THR A 33 -7.74 9.14 11.06
C THR A 33 -6.49 10.00 10.89
N HIS A 34 -5.45 9.52 10.21
CA HIS A 34 -4.15 10.20 10.07
C HIS A 34 -3.77 10.45 8.60
N GLY A 35 -4.76 10.74 7.76
CA GLY A 35 -4.59 11.13 6.36
C GLY A 35 -4.50 9.98 5.37
N GLY A 36 -4.77 8.74 5.80
CA GLY A 36 -4.98 7.61 4.90
C GLY A 36 -6.43 7.55 4.43
N TYR A 37 -6.64 7.50 3.12
CA TYR A 37 -7.95 7.30 2.53
C TYR A 37 -8.11 5.83 2.15
N LEU A 38 -9.01 5.12 2.84
CA LEU A 38 -9.28 3.70 2.56
C LEU A 38 -10.21 3.57 1.36
N LEU A 39 -9.68 3.06 0.26
CA LEU A 39 -10.43 2.87 -0.98
C LEU A 39 -11.46 1.74 -0.84
N GLN A 40 -12.67 1.94 -1.37
CA GLN A 40 -13.72 0.92 -1.34
C GLN A 40 -14.42 0.75 -2.69
N GLY A 41 -14.85 -0.47 -2.98
CA GLY A 41 -15.69 -0.80 -4.14
C GLY A 41 -15.14 -0.23 -5.45
N LYS A 42 -15.86 0.75 -6.02
CA LYS A 42 -15.51 1.37 -7.31
C LYS A 42 -14.23 2.20 -7.25
N GLU A 43 -13.94 2.85 -6.14
CA GLU A 43 -12.71 3.66 -5.99
C GLU A 43 -11.47 2.77 -5.99
N LEU A 44 -11.53 1.64 -5.26
CA LEU A 44 -10.44 0.66 -5.24
C LEU A 44 -10.15 0.15 -6.65
N LYS A 45 -11.21 -0.25 -7.37
CA LYS A 45 -11.09 -0.73 -8.75
C LYS A 45 -10.52 0.34 -9.68
N ALA A 46 -11.00 1.59 -9.56
CA ALA A 46 -10.52 2.70 -10.38
C ALA A 46 -9.03 2.98 -10.16
N VAL A 47 -8.53 2.89 -8.92
CA VAL A 47 -7.09 3.03 -8.65
C VAL A 47 -6.30 1.83 -9.18
N GLN A 48 -6.80 0.59 -8.99
CA GLN A 48 -6.16 -0.61 -9.56
C GLN A 48 -5.97 -0.50 -11.07
N ASP A 49 -6.97 0.02 -11.79
CA ASP A 49 -6.96 0.14 -13.25
C ASP A 49 -5.95 1.18 -13.79
N ILE A 50 -5.43 2.07 -12.92
CA ILE A 50 -4.43 3.07 -13.31
C ILE A 50 -3.03 2.81 -12.76
N ILE A 51 -2.84 1.85 -11.84
CA ILE A 51 -1.50 1.52 -11.31
C ILE A 51 -0.61 0.96 -12.43
N LEU A 52 -1.11 0.00 -13.18
CA LEU A 52 -0.40 -0.62 -14.29
C LEU A 52 -1.02 -0.21 -15.63
N LYS A 53 -0.17 0.10 -16.60
CA LYS A 53 -0.56 0.34 -18.00
C LYS A 53 0.28 -0.56 -18.90
N ASN A 54 -0.38 -1.42 -19.67
CA ASN A 54 0.27 -2.41 -20.53
C ASN A 54 1.26 -3.33 -19.78
N GLY A 55 0.92 -3.71 -18.54
CA GLY A 55 1.75 -4.60 -17.71
C GLY A 55 2.95 -3.92 -17.04
N ALA A 56 3.15 -2.61 -17.21
CA ALA A 56 4.21 -1.86 -16.55
C ALA A 56 3.62 -0.76 -15.65
N LEU A 57 4.41 -0.26 -14.70
CA LEU A 57 4.01 0.85 -13.84
C LEU A 57 3.62 2.08 -14.69
N ASN A 58 2.45 2.65 -14.39
CA ASN A 58 1.98 3.84 -15.06
C ASN A 58 2.78 5.08 -14.65
N ALA A 59 3.65 5.58 -15.52
CA ALA A 59 4.46 6.77 -15.27
C ALA A 59 3.64 8.02 -14.86
N ALA A 60 2.35 8.09 -15.22
CA ALA A 60 1.49 9.21 -14.87
C ALA A 60 1.18 9.31 -13.36
N ILE A 61 1.32 8.22 -12.58
CA ILE A 61 1.09 8.25 -11.14
C ILE A 61 2.36 8.48 -10.32
N VAL A 62 3.54 8.32 -10.94
CA VAL A 62 4.84 8.39 -10.26
C VAL A 62 5.07 9.79 -9.68
N GLY A 63 5.37 9.84 -8.38
CA GLY A 63 5.63 11.10 -7.67
C GLY A 63 4.45 12.07 -7.59
N GLN A 64 3.24 11.64 -7.95
CA GLN A 64 2.04 12.48 -7.85
C GLN A 64 1.46 12.44 -6.44
N PRO A 65 0.85 13.53 -5.94
CA PRO A 65 0.14 13.49 -4.67
C PRO A 65 -1.10 12.60 -4.75
N ALA A 66 -1.54 12.07 -3.59
CA ALA A 66 -2.69 11.15 -3.50
C ALA A 66 -3.97 11.72 -4.12
N THR A 67 -4.22 13.02 -3.93
CA THR A 67 -5.35 13.74 -4.54
C THR A 67 -5.30 13.70 -6.08
N LYS A 68 -4.11 13.86 -6.67
CA LYS A 68 -3.94 13.82 -8.13
C LYS A 68 -4.14 12.41 -8.70
N ILE A 69 -3.72 11.39 -7.96
CA ILE A 69 -3.94 9.99 -8.35
C ILE A 69 -5.44 9.65 -8.33
N ALA A 70 -6.17 10.11 -7.30
CA ALA A 70 -7.63 9.97 -7.26
C ALA A 70 -8.30 10.66 -8.47
N GLU A 71 -7.89 11.88 -8.82
CA GLU A 71 -8.39 12.58 -10.02
C GLU A 71 -8.13 11.78 -11.30
N LEU A 72 -6.92 11.22 -11.46
CA LEU A 72 -6.56 10.38 -12.60
C LEU A 72 -7.41 9.10 -12.66
N ALA A 73 -7.81 8.57 -11.51
CA ALA A 73 -8.74 7.45 -11.38
C ALA A 73 -10.22 7.87 -11.55
N GLY A 74 -10.50 9.17 -11.76
CA GLY A 74 -11.85 9.67 -12.06
C GLY A 74 -12.71 9.98 -10.84
N PHE A 75 -12.12 10.18 -9.66
CA PHE A 75 -12.83 10.60 -8.46
C PHE A 75 -12.03 11.63 -7.65
N THR A 76 -12.61 12.13 -6.56
CA THR A 76 -11.96 13.12 -5.69
C THR A 76 -11.93 12.62 -4.26
N VAL A 77 -10.86 12.94 -3.54
CA VAL A 77 -10.69 12.68 -2.11
C VAL A 77 -10.49 14.01 -1.36
N PRO A 78 -10.63 14.04 -0.02
CA PRO A 78 -10.32 15.23 0.77
C PRO A 78 -8.92 15.78 0.47
N ALA A 79 -8.78 17.12 0.44
CA ALA A 79 -7.54 17.80 0.04
C ALA A 79 -6.35 17.51 0.98
N ASP A 80 -6.61 17.08 2.21
CA ASP A 80 -5.63 16.69 3.22
C ASP A 80 -5.27 15.19 3.16
N THR A 81 -5.80 14.45 2.18
CA THR A 81 -5.45 13.04 1.94
C THR A 81 -3.97 12.93 1.60
N LYS A 82 -3.24 12.16 2.42
CA LYS A 82 -1.79 11.95 2.27
C LYS A 82 -1.47 10.68 1.49
N ILE A 83 -2.29 9.65 1.60
CA ILE A 83 -2.04 8.34 1.01
C ILE A 83 -3.36 7.64 0.67
N LEU A 84 -3.41 6.97 -0.49
CA LEU A 84 -4.52 6.09 -0.86
C LEU A 84 -4.17 4.65 -0.45
N ILE A 85 -5.09 3.98 0.24
CA ILE A 85 -4.84 2.64 0.79
C ILE A 85 -5.85 1.66 0.20
N GLY A 86 -5.35 0.64 -0.49
CA GLY A 86 -6.15 -0.47 -0.98
C GLY A 86 -6.10 -1.66 -0.02
N GLU A 87 -7.23 -2.01 0.59
CA GLU A 87 -7.36 -3.27 1.33
C GLU A 87 -7.50 -4.42 0.31
N VAL A 88 -6.46 -5.24 0.18
CA VAL A 88 -6.38 -6.33 -0.81
C VAL A 88 -5.89 -7.64 -0.17
N SER A 89 -6.13 -8.77 -0.84
CA SER A 89 -5.79 -10.11 -0.31
C SER A 89 -4.84 -10.91 -1.18
N VAL A 90 -4.70 -10.56 -2.45
CA VAL A 90 -3.89 -11.28 -3.44
C VAL A 90 -2.46 -10.71 -3.43
N VAL A 91 -1.46 -11.59 -3.38
CA VAL A 91 -0.02 -11.27 -3.24
C VAL A 91 0.77 -11.81 -4.43
N ASP A 92 0.16 -11.76 -5.62
CA ASP A 92 0.77 -12.17 -6.88
C ASP A 92 0.59 -11.07 -7.93
N GLU A 93 1.19 -11.29 -9.11
CA GLU A 93 1.24 -10.31 -10.20
C GLU A 93 -0.14 -9.84 -10.71
N THR A 94 -1.21 -10.59 -10.43
CA THR A 94 -2.56 -10.24 -10.86
C THR A 94 -3.17 -9.09 -10.06
N GLU A 95 -2.60 -8.76 -8.90
CA GLU A 95 -3.04 -7.65 -8.06
C GLU A 95 -2.16 -6.41 -8.27
N PRO A 96 -2.65 -5.34 -8.91
CA PRO A 96 -1.86 -4.12 -9.14
C PRO A 96 -1.26 -3.52 -7.86
N PHE A 97 -1.97 -3.63 -6.72
CA PHE A 97 -1.44 -3.15 -5.44
C PHE A 97 -0.23 -3.93 -4.92
N ALA A 98 0.00 -5.16 -5.37
CA ALA A 98 1.15 -5.98 -4.97
C ALA A 98 2.47 -5.48 -5.58
N HIS A 99 2.42 -4.71 -6.67
CA HIS A 99 3.60 -4.19 -7.37
C HIS A 99 4.20 -2.96 -6.68
N GLU A 100 5.41 -2.59 -7.12
CA GLU A 100 6.00 -1.29 -6.81
C GLU A 100 5.19 -0.16 -7.47
N LYS A 101 4.89 0.90 -6.71
CA LYS A 101 3.96 1.97 -7.14
C LYS A 101 4.56 3.37 -7.26
N LEU A 102 5.76 3.60 -6.69
CA LEU A 102 6.52 4.89 -6.71
C LEU A 102 5.66 6.16 -6.53
N SER A 103 4.64 6.05 -5.68
CA SER A 103 3.58 7.04 -5.48
C SER A 103 2.98 6.84 -4.08
N PRO A 104 2.21 7.80 -3.50
CA PRO A 104 1.53 7.67 -2.21
C PRO A 104 0.28 6.77 -2.32
N THR A 105 0.51 5.53 -2.73
CA THR A 105 -0.46 4.43 -2.75
C THR A 105 0.12 3.26 -1.97
N LEU A 106 -0.70 2.60 -1.16
CA LEU A 106 -0.26 1.53 -0.25
C LEU A 106 -1.25 0.35 -0.28
N ALA A 107 -0.73 -0.86 -0.41
CA ALA A 107 -1.51 -2.06 -0.20
C ALA A 107 -1.62 -2.38 1.30
N MET A 108 -2.80 -2.75 1.79
CA MET A 108 -2.99 -3.20 3.17
C MET A 108 -3.55 -4.63 3.20
N TYR A 109 -2.75 -5.55 3.74
CA TYR A 109 -3.06 -6.97 3.84
C TYR A 109 -3.38 -7.36 5.27
N ARG A 110 -4.37 -8.24 5.44
CA ARG A 110 -4.65 -8.90 6.73
C ARG A 110 -3.92 -10.23 6.77
N ALA A 111 -3.19 -10.50 7.86
CA ALA A 111 -2.57 -11.79 8.14
C ALA A 111 -3.20 -12.41 9.40
N LYS A 112 -3.32 -13.74 9.42
CA LYS A 112 -3.90 -14.46 10.56
C LYS A 112 -3.03 -14.35 11.81
N ASN A 113 -1.71 -14.43 11.62
CA ASN A 113 -0.67 -14.39 12.64
C ASN A 113 0.65 -13.94 12.00
N PHE A 114 1.73 -13.97 12.78
CA PHE A 114 3.05 -13.53 12.33
C PHE A 114 3.59 -14.40 11.19
N GLU A 115 3.46 -15.72 11.26
CA GLU A 115 3.94 -16.64 10.21
C GLU A 115 3.25 -16.37 8.87
N ASP A 116 1.93 -16.19 8.89
CA ASP A 116 1.16 -15.81 7.71
C ASP A 116 1.50 -14.40 7.19
N ALA A 117 1.98 -13.50 8.05
CA ALA A 117 2.49 -12.20 7.64
C ALA A 117 3.86 -12.33 6.93
N VAL A 118 4.76 -13.16 7.47
CA VAL A 118 6.08 -13.44 6.88
C VAL A 118 5.93 -14.08 5.50
N ILE A 119 5.06 -15.08 5.35
CA ILE A 119 4.81 -15.74 4.05
C ILE A 119 4.31 -14.73 2.99
N LYS A 120 3.43 -13.79 3.39
CA LYS A 120 2.99 -12.73 2.47
C LYS A 120 4.11 -11.74 2.15
N ALA A 121 4.92 -11.36 3.14
CA ALA A 121 6.04 -10.45 2.96
C ALA A 121 7.07 -11.03 1.99
N GLU A 122 7.42 -12.31 2.15
CA GLU A 122 8.32 -13.04 1.25
C GLU A 122 7.82 -12.97 -0.19
N LYS A 123 6.57 -13.36 -0.45
CA LYS A 123 5.98 -13.31 -1.80
C LYS A 123 6.00 -11.92 -2.42
N LEU A 124 5.65 -10.88 -1.66
CA LEU A 124 5.66 -9.50 -2.15
C LEU A 124 7.07 -9.00 -2.44
N VAL A 125 8.07 -9.40 -1.66
CA VAL A 125 9.48 -9.06 -1.90
C VAL A 125 10.03 -9.84 -3.09
N GLU A 126 9.65 -11.10 -3.28
CA GLU A 126 9.99 -11.89 -4.47
C GLU A 126 9.51 -11.22 -5.76
N MET A 127 8.40 -10.48 -5.70
CA MET A 127 7.86 -9.67 -6.79
C MET A 127 8.62 -8.34 -6.96
N GLY A 128 9.90 -8.43 -7.34
CA GLY A 128 10.70 -7.28 -7.78
C GLY A 128 11.44 -6.52 -6.68
N GLY A 129 11.42 -6.99 -5.44
CA GLY A 129 12.08 -6.37 -4.28
C GLY A 129 13.19 -7.19 -3.62
N ILE A 130 13.56 -8.36 -4.16
CA ILE A 130 14.54 -9.27 -3.54
C ILE A 130 15.84 -8.54 -3.22
N GLY A 131 16.26 -8.60 -1.96
CA GLY A 131 17.48 -7.96 -1.48
C GLY A 131 17.40 -6.45 -1.26
N HIS A 132 16.22 -5.83 -1.44
CA HIS A 132 16.07 -4.38 -1.31
C HIS A 132 15.79 -3.94 0.13
N THR A 133 14.55 -4.05 0.62
CA THR A 133 14.16 -3.53 1.95
C THR A 133 12.94 -4.25 2.51
N SER A 134 12.91 -4.45 3.82
CA SER A 134 11.71 -4.85 4.59
C SER A 134 11.74 -4.20 5.97
N CYS A 135 10.57 -3.87 6.50
CA CYS A 135 10.42 -3.20 7.79
C CYS A 135 9.49 -4.03 8.69
N LEU A 136 9.85 -4.15 9.97
CA LEU A 136 9.01 -4.78 10.99
C LEU A 136 8.73 -3.78 12.12
N TYR A 137 7.45 -3.52 12.37
CA TYR A 137 6.98 -2.78 13.53
C TYR A 137 6.50 -3.78 14.56
N THR A 138 7.20 -3.88 15.68
CA THR A 138 6.87 -4.81 16.78
C THR A 138 7.07 -4.14 18.13
N ASP A 139 6.35 -4.62 19.14
CA ASP A 139 6.56 -4.26 20.53
C ASP A 139 7.57 -5.25 21.10
N GLN A 140 8.82 -4.82 21.30
CA GLN A 140 9.91 -5.68 21.76
C GLN A 140 9.61 -6.33 23.14
N ASP A 141 8.76 -5.68 23.94
CA ASP A 141 8.42 -6.13 25.29
C ASP A 141 7.26 -7.15 25.30
N LYS A 142 6.64 -7.42 24.16
CA LYS A 142 5.59 -8.43 24.00
C LYS A 142 6.03 -9.49 23.00
N PRO A 143 6.22 -10.76 23.42
CA PRO A 143 6.49 -11.83 22.47
C PRO A 143 5.31 -11.93 21.48
N ALA A 144 5.67 -12.07 20.20
CA ALA A 144 4.74 -12.18 19.07
C ALA A 144 3.84 -13.43 19.17
#